data_AF-A0A0G0QXV5-F1
#
_entry.id   AF-A0A0G0QXV5-F1
#
_cell.length_a   1.000
_cell.length_b   1.000
_cell.length_c   1.000
_cell.angle_alpha   90.00
_cell.angle_beta   90.00
_cell.angle_gamma   90.00
#
_symmetry.space_group_name_H-M   'P 1'
#
loop_
_entity.id
_entity.type
_entity.pdbx_description
1 polymer ?
#
loop_
_entity_poly.entity_id
_entity_poly.type
_entity_poly.pdbx_seq_one_letter_code
_entity_poly.pdbx_strand_id
1 'polypeptide(L)'
;MMGLNHFGNHKMLAGYAASKKIPMPSMAVYFSGVLIFLGGVGIIFGIHPVISLILIIAFLLPVSFLIHSYWKNSDPMAKMTDMTHFFKNLALIGAALMLIASF
;
A
#
# COMPACT_ATOMS: atom_id res chain seq x y z
N MET A 1 1.47 -6.28 -2.97
CA MET A 1 0.83 -7.46 -3.60
C MET A 1 -0.27 -6.97 -4.54
N MET A 2 -0.71 -7.79 -5.49
CA MET A 2 -1.85 -7.49 -6.39
C MET A 2 -3.17 -7.47 -5.58
N GLY A 3 -4.13 -6.59 -5.93
CA GLY A 3 -5.33 -6.31 -5.13
C GLY A 3 -6.19 -7.53 -4.77
N LEU A 4 -6.44 -8.45 -5.70
CA LEU A 4 -7.18 -9.70 -5.41
C LEU A 4 -6.44 -10.62 -4.42
N ASN A 5 -5.11 -10.63 -4.51
CA ASN A 5 -4.26 -11.39 -3.60
C ASN A 5 -4.29 -10.81 -2.17
N HIS A 6 -4.71 -9.55 -2.02
CA HIS A 6 -4.86 -8.89 -0.72
C HIS A 6 -6.04 -9.48 0.08
N PHE A 7 -7.13 -9.82 -0.60
CA PHE A 7 -8.28 -10.50 0.02
C PHE A 7 -8.02 -12.00 0.22
N GLY A 8 -7.39 -12.66 -0.76
CA GLY A 8 -7.03 -14.09 -0.64
C GLY A 8 -6.08 -14.38 0.52
N ASN A 9 -5.14 -13.47 0.80
CA ASN A 9 -4.19 -13.60 1.91
C ASN A 9 -4.57 -12.82 3.17
N HIS A 10 -5.84 -12.47 3.33
CA HIS A 10 -6.32 -11.59 4.41
C HIS A 10 -5.82 -12.02 5.81
N LYS A 11 -5.94 -13.31 6.15
CA LYS A 11 -5.51 -13.82 7.47
C LYS A 11 -4.02 -13.60 7.72
N MET A 12 -3.18 -13.90 6.72
CA MET A 12 -1.74 -13.69 6.79
C MET A 12 -1.39 -12.21 6.92
N LEU A 13 -2.01 -11.36 6.09
CA LEU A 13 -1.78 -9.92 6.10
C LEU A 13 -2.26 -9.26 7.39
N ALA A 14 -3.39 -9.71 7.95
CA ALA A 14 -3.88 -9.25 9.24
C ALA A 14 -2.92 -9.65 10.37
N GLY A 15 -2.35 -10.86 10.33
CA GLY A 15 -1.30 -11.28 11.26
C GLY A 15 -0.04 -10.42 11.14
N TYR A 16 0.38 -10.09 9.91
CA TYR A 16 1.51 -9.20 9.67
C TYR A 16 1.24 -7.75 10.13
N ALA A 17 0.04 -7.22 9.88
CA ALA A 17 -0.36 -5.91 10.39
C ALA A 17 -0.42 -5.89 11.93
N ALA A 18 -0.87 -6.98 12.55
CA ALA A 18 -0.87 -7.14 14.00
C ALA A 18 0.56 -7.14 14.57
N SER A 19 1.51 -7.83 13.93
CA SER A 19 2.92 -7.83 14.37
C SER A 19 3.56 -6.44 14.26
N LYS A 20 3.08 -5.60 13.33
CA LYS A 20 3.43 -4.18 13.20
C LYS A 20 2.61 -3.25 14.10
N LYS A 21 1.80 -3.79 15.02
CA LYS A 21 0.98 -3.06 16.02
C LYS A 21 -0.05 -2.11 15.39
N ILE A 22 -0.58 -2.46 14.21
CA ILE A 22 -1.66 -1.68 13.59
C ILE A 22 -2.97 -1.91 14.34
N PRO A 23 -3.70 -0.85 14.72
CA PRO A 23 -5.01 -0.99 15.35
C PRO A 23 -6.00 -1.63 14.38
N MET A 24 -6.86 -2.52 14.89
CA MET A 24 -7.89 -3.21 14.11
C MET A 24 -7.32 -3.83 12.81
N PRO A 25 -6.30 -4.71 12.89
CA PRO A 25 -5.48 -5.11 11.75
C PRO A 25 -6.29 -5.77 10.62
N SER A 26 -7.32 -6.57 10.98
CA SER A 26 -8.24 -7.15 10.01
C SER A 26 -8.99 -6.07 9.21
N MET A 27 -9.53 -5.06 9.88
CA MET A 27 -10.26 -3.97 9.19
C MET A 27 -9.32 -3.12 8.33
N ALA A 28 -8.11 -2.84 8.82
CA ALA A 28 -7.10 -2.10 8.06
C ALA A 28 -6.69 -2.84 6.77
N VAL A 29 -6.51 -4.15 6.82
CA VAL A 29 -6.21 -4.98 5.64
C VAL A 29 -7.38 -5.00 4.67
N TYR A 30 -8.61 -5.16 5.14
CA TYR A 30 -9.78 -5.14 4.27
C TYR A 30 -9.93 -3.80 3.55
N PHE A 31 -9.87 -2.70 4.30
CA PHE A 31 -9.98 -1.34 3.76
C PHE A 31 -8.88 -1.03 2.74
N SER A 32 -7.62 -1.36 3.06
CA SER A 32 -6.52 -1.21 2.09
C SER A 32 -6.72 -2.05 0.82
N GLY A 33 -7.28 -3.25 0.94
CA GLY A 33 -7.64 -4.07 -0.21
C GLY A 33 -8.65 -3.39 -1.13
N VAL A 34 -9.68 -2.75 -0.55
CA VAL A 34 -10.70 -1.99 -1.31
C VAL A 34 -10.06 -0.81 -2.04
N LEU A 35 -9.18 -0.05 -1.40
CA LEU A 35 -8.48 1.07 -2.04
C LEU A 35 -7.64 0.60 -3.25
N ILE A 36 -6.85 -0.46 -3.08
CA ILE A 36 -6.01 -1.00 -4.16
C ILE A 36 -6.88 -1.52 -5.31
N PHE A 37 -7.97 -2.23 -4.99
CA PHE A 37 -8.86 -2.81 -5.99
C PHE A 37 -9.56 -1.72 -6.81
N LEU A 38 -10.22 -0.76 -6.13
CA LEU A 38 -10.93 0.32 -6.81
C LEU A 38 -9.97 1.24 -7.57
N GLY A 39 -8.83 1.60 -6.97
CA GLY A 39 -7.80 2.40 -7.63
C GLY A 39 -7.23 1.70 -8.85
N GLY A 40 -6.93 0.39 -8.75
CA GLY A 40 -6.42 -0.41 -9.87
C GLY A 40 -7.41 -0.55 -11.01
N VAL A 41 -8.67 -0.88 -10.71
CA VAL A 41 -9.75 -0.97 -11.70
C VAL A 41 -9.96 0.38 -12.39
N GLY A 42 -10.03 1.46 -11.63
CA GLY A 42 -10.24 2.79 -12.19
C GLY A 42 -9.08 3.26 -13.07
N ILE A 43 -7.83 2.92 -12.73
CA ILE A 43 -6.67 3.19 -13.60
C ILE A 43 -6.75 2.38 -14.90
N ILE A 44 -7.05 1.07 -14.83
CA ILE A 44 -7.08 0.18 -16.01
C ILE A 44 -8.15 0.61 -17.01
N PHE A 45 -9.35 0.96 -16.52
CA PHE A 45 -10.49 1.32 -17.37
C PHE A 45 -10.62 2.83 -17.62
N GLY A 46 -9.70 3.65 -17.10
CA GLY A 46 -9.76 5.11 -17.24
C GLY A 46 -10.94 5.77 -16.52
N ILE A 47 -11.53 5.10 -15.53
CA ILE A 47 -12.65 5.63 -14.75
C ILE A 47 -12.11 6.62 -13.72
N HIS A 48 -12.47 7.90 -13.85
CA HIS A 48 -12.01 9.00 -13.00
C HIS A 48 -10.51 8.90 -12.63
N PRO A 49 -9.57 9.07 -13.58
CA PRO A 49 -8.16 8.74 -13.40
C PRO A 49 -7.52 9.41 -12.18
N VAL A 50 -7.83 10.69 -11.92
CA VAL A 50 -7.33 11.44 -10.75
C VAL A 50 -7.79 10.79 -9.43
N ILE A 51 -9.09 10.45 -9.31
CA ILE A 51 -9.63 9.80 -8.10
C ILE A 51 -8.97 8.42 -7.92
N SER A 52 -8.83 7.66 -8.99
CA SER A 52 -8.22 6.32 -8.97
C SER A 52 -6.76 6.36 -8.50
N LEU A 53 -5.98 7.36 -8.95
CA LEU A 53 -4.62 7.59 -8.49
C LEU A 53 -4.57 8.04 -7.02
N ILE A 54 -5.50 8.89 -6.58
CA ILE A 54 -5.63 9.29 -5.16
C ILE A 54 -5.89 8.08 -4.27
N LEU A 55 -6.74 7.13 -4.68
CA LEU A 55 -6.99 5.89 -3.91
C LEU A 55 -5.70 5.06 -3.73
N ILE A 56 -4.88 4.98 -4.78
CA ILE A 56 -3.57 4.30 -4.70
C ILE A 56 -2.62 5.04 -3.77
N ILE A 57 -2.53 6.38 -3.85
CA ILE A 57 -1.71 7.19 -2.94
C ILE A 57 -2.18 7.03 -1.49
N ALA A 58 -3.49 7.03 -1.25
CA ALA A 58 -4.09 6.85 0.06
C ALA A 58 -3.77 5.48 0.68
N PHE A 59 -3.55 4.45 -0.14
CA PHE A 59 -3.00 3.18 0.31
C PHE A 59 -1.49 3.22 0.55
N LEU A 60 -0.73 3.76 -0.41
CA LEU A 60 0.74 3.73 -0.40
C LEU A 60 1.35 4.56 0.74
N LEU A 61 0.76 5.70 1.09
CA LEU A 61 1.29 6.57 2.15
C LEU A 61 1.28 5.85 3.51
N PRO A 62 0.13 5.41 4.08
CA PRO A 62 0.12 4.76 5.38
C PRO A 62 0.95 3.48 5.42
N VAL A 63 0.86 2.62 4.40
CA VAL A 63 1.61 1.35 4.40
C VAL A 63 3.12 1.57 4.40
N SER A 64 3.61 2.64 3.76
CA SER A 64 5.04 2.97 3.76
C SER A 64 5.54 3.36 5.15
N PHE A 65 4.82 4.25 5.85
CA PHE A 65 5.27 4.75 7.15
C PHE A 65 4.92 3.86 8.35
N LEU A 66 3.90 3.00 8.22
CA LEU A 66 3.42 2.16 9.32
C LEU A 66 3.88 0.70 9.20
N ILE A 67 3.88 0.13 8.00
CA ILE A 67 4.26 -1.28 7.77
C ILE A 67 5.72 -1.39 7.37
N HIS A 68 6.16 -0.59 6.39
CA HIS A 68 7.52 -0.61 5.85
C HIS A 68 8.46 0.42 6.49
N SER A 69 8.27 0.67 7.78
CA SER A 69 9.10 1.59 8.57
C SER A 69 10.49 0.99 8.86
N TYR A 70 11.36 0.90 7.84
CA TYR A 70 12.66 0.23 7.91
C TYR A 70 13.57 0.76 9.03
N TRP A 71 13.43 2.03 9.41
CA TRP A 71 14.17 2.66 10.52
C TRP A 71 13.84 2.07 11.89
N LYS A 72 12.74 1.31 12.03
CA LYS A 72 12.35 0.64 13.28
C LYS A 72 12.85 -0.80 13.38
N ASN A 73 13.45 -1.35 12.33
CA ASN A 73 13.94 -2.74 12.33
C ASN A 73 15.44 -2.79 12.70
N SER A 74 15.78 -3.56 13.73
CA SER A 74 17.17 -3.81 14.13
C SER A 74 17.80 -5.00 13.39
N ASP A 75 16.99 -5.95 12.93
CA ASP A 75 17.46 -7.07 12.12
C ASP A 75 17.91 -6.59 10.73
N PRO A 76 19.15 -6.87 10.28
CA PRO A 76 19.67 -6.37 9.00
C PRO A 76 18.87 -6.83 7.78
N MET A 77 18.38 -8.07 7.79
CA MET A 77 17.64 -8.63 6.65
C MET A 77 16.25 -8.00 6.55
N ALA A 78 15.50 -7.95 7.65
CA ALA A 78 14.20 -7.30 7.71
C ALA A 78 14.27 -5.80 7.40
N LYS A 79 15.33 -5.12 7.86
CA LYS A 79 15.58 -3.71 7.54
C LYS A 79 15.77 -3.50 6.05
N MET A 80 16.58 -4.33 5.39
CA MET A 80 16.79 -4.23 3.94
C MET A 80 15.48 -4.45 3.18
N THR A 81 14.70 -5.47 3.54
CA THR A 81 13.40 -5.76 2.91
C THR A 81 12.42 -4.60 3.06
N ASP A 82 12.25 -4.04 4.26
CA ASP A 82 11.35 -2.90 4.46
C ASP A 82 11.85 -1.65 3.76
N MET A 83 13.17 -1.44 3.65
CA MET A 83 13.75 -0.32 2.93
C MET A 83 13.45 -0.40 1.43
N THR A 84 13.59 -1.59 0.82
CA THR A 84 13.18 -1.83 -0.57
C THR A 84 11.70 -1.52 -0.79
N HIS A 85 10.83 -2.00 0.10
CA HIS A 85 9.39 -1.73 -0.02
C HIS A 85 9.04 -0.26 0.15
N PHE A 86 9.67 0.43 1.11
CA PHE A 86 9.48 1.85 1.35
C PHE A 86 9.81 2.68 0.10
N PHE A 87 11.02 2.51 -0.45
CA PHE A 87 11.44 3.27 -1.63
C PHE A 87 10.63 2.91 -2.88
N LYS A 88 10.23 1.64 -3.05
CA LYS A 88 9.31 1.26 -4.13
C LYS A 88 7.99 2.00 -4.03
N ASN A 89 7.40 2.07 -2.84
CA ASN A 89 6.14 2.77 -2.64
C ASN A 89 6.29 4.29 -2.86
N LEU A 90 7.40 4.89 -2.41
CA LEU A 90 7.67 6.31 -2.64
C LEU A 90 7.81 6.62 -4.14
N ALA A 91 8.52 5.76 -4.90
CA ALA A 91 8.61 5.88 -6.35
C ALA A 91 7.23 5.79 -7.03
N LEU A 92 6.37 4.87 -6.57
CA LEU A 92 4.99 4.75 -7.07
C LEU A 92 4.12 5.95 -6.71
N ILE A 93 4.26 6.52 -5.52
CA ILE A 93 3.58 7.78 -5.14
C ILE A 93 4.05 8.90 -6.05
N GLY A 94 5.37 9.04 -6.29
CA GLY A 94 5.92 10.03 -7.20
C GLY A 94 5.36 9.89 -8.62
N ALA A 95 5.32 8.66 -9.15
CA ALA A 95 4.72 8.37 -10.45
C ALA A 95 3.22 8.72 -10.49
N ALA A 96 2.47 8.37 -9.44
CA ALA A 96 1.05 8.72 -9.36
C ALA A 96 0.81 10.23 -9.31
N LEU A 97 1.64 10.98 -8.57
CA LEU A 97 1.57 12.44 -8.51
C LEU A 97 1.94 13.08 -9.86
N MET A 98 2.95 12.57 -10.56
CA MET A 98 3.31 13.03 -11.90
C MET A 98 2.16 12.83 -12.89
N LEU A 99 1.48 11.67 -12.83
CA LEU A 99 0.29 11.41 -13.66
C LEU A 99 -0.86 12.34 -13.29
N ILE A 100 -1.14 12.55 -11.99
CA ILE A 100 -2.16 13.51 -11.55
C ILE A 100 -1.89 14.90 -12.12
N ALA A 101 -0.63 15.37 -12.08
CA ALA A 101 -0.24 16.68 -12.60
C ALA A 101 -0.32 16.80 -14.13
N SER A 102 -0.52 15.70 -14.86
CA SER A 102 -0.65 15.68 -16.31
C SER A 102 -2.10 15.77 -16.82
N PHE A 103 -3.09 15.71 -15.92
CA PHE A 103 -4.50 15.99 -16.21
C PHE A 103 -4.82 17.47 -15.98
#